data_AF-A0A3C1LZT6-F1
#
_entry.id   AF-A0A3C1LZT6-F1
#
_cell.length_a   1.000
_cell.length_b   1.000
_cell.length_c   1.000
_cell.angle_alpha   90.00
_cell.angle_beta   90.00
_cell.angle_gamma   90.00
#
_symmetry.space_group_name_H-M   'P 1'
#
loop_
_entity.id
_entity.type
_entity.pdbx_description
1 polymer ?
#
loop_
_entity_poly.entity_id
_entity_poly.type
_entity_poly.pdbx_seq_one_letter_code
_entity_poly.pdbx_strand_id
1 'polypeptide(L)'
;MRVFVWVGAGDRAGFQNPGAIVEGTTAAAELVLLVERLAPALATEQVTLLMPPAALTVREGLQWIEDRTEPGDGAIELRLGAFARPEVRGASAFFIAINAERQLQADVLLQTLVQGVPGMVQRGARPDTESALGRLAFCRDLRAPSLSLELGYLTNPSDRELLQTRREDLAIALATGLRQWLQDLAPTAVPPRPSVPDWPPIGVMVNGQPWPEFGVLVNGNAYVPAAIADRLGLAAERLAGIPRWRVQSQVYLQAIGLRDCDVSVGWEKQSRTVSLDTVATTCLGELDRLLGPGLSTAAQLTAFAQTEQPNWSADLADRLILESTAVGVNHDVVFCQLAVDTGFLQHSFPPAEAPFLLRERAQALAAQATTIPFPTIAALTHPDPRSE
;
A
#
# COMPACT_ATOMS: atom_id res chain seq x y z
N MET A 1 30.43 3.04 7.88
CA MET A 1 28.96 2.92 7.81
C MET A 1 28.64 1.82 6.85
N ARG A 2 27.62 1.01 7.11
CA ARG A 2 27.32 -0.16 6.28
C ARG A 2 25.91 -0.05 5.72
N VAL A 3 25.75 -0.51 4.50
CA VAL A 3 24.44 -0.67 3.88
C VAL A 3 24.24 -2.11 3.44
N PHE A 4 23.11 -2.68 3.84
CA PHE A 4 22.65 -3.96 3.37
C PHE A 4 21.88 -3.74 2.07
N VAL A 5 22.28 -4.40 0.98
CA VAL A 5 21.59 -4.30 -0.30
C VAL A 5 20.92 -5.64 -0.61
N TRP A 6 19.61 -5.58 -0.86
CA TRP A 6 18.81 -6.68 -1.35
C TRP A 6 18.37 -6.39 -2.79
N VAL A 7 18.41 -7.39 -3.66
CA VAL A 7 17.90 -7.28 -5.03
C VAL A 7 16.55 -7.98 -5.07
N GLY A 8 15.47 -7.19 -5.18
CA GLY A 8 14.07 -7.60 -5.05
C GLY A 8 13.47 -8.27 -6.27
N ALA A 9 14.15 -9.30 -6.81
CA ALA A 9 13.51 -10.26 -7.71
C ALA A 9 12.91 -11.39 -6.83
N GLY A 10 11.59 -11.43 -6.69
CA GLY A 10 10.87 -12.09 -5.57
C GLY A 10 11.08 -13.61 -5.40
N ASP A 11 11.09 -14.10 -4.16
CA ASP A 11 11.02 -15.49 -3.61
C ASP A 11 11.20 -16.69 -4.59
N ARG A 12 12.01 -17.76 -4.40
CA ARG A 12 12.58 -18.48 -3.24
C ARG A 12 13.37 -19.75 -3.70
N ALA A 13 14.10 -20.41 -2.79
CA ALA A 13 14.36 -21.86 -2.71
C ALA A 13 14.83 -22.59 -4.00
N GLY A 14 16.02 -22.23 -4.48
CA GLY A 14 16.72 -22.99 -5.54
C GLY A 14 16.35 -22.63 -6.98
N PHE A 15 15.33 -21.78 -7.20
CA PHE A 15 15.07 -21.14 -8.48
C PHE A 15 15.25 -19.62 -8.34
N GLN A 16 16.17 -19.03 -9.11
CA GLN A 16 16.27 -17.58 -9.22
C GLN A 16 15.06 -17.07 -10.01
N ASN A 17 14.14 -16.37 -9.35
CA ASN A 17 13.10 -15.63 -10.05
C ASN A 17 13.77 -14.48 -10.81
N PRO A 18 13.74 -14.47 -12.15
CA PRO A 18 14.35 -13.40 -12.93
C PRO A 18 13.61 -12.06 -12.78
N GLY A 19 12.41 -12.05 -12.19
CA GLY A 19 11.49 -10.93 -12.21
C GLY A 19 10.92 -10.73 -13.61
N ALA A 20 10.65 -9.48 -13.98
CA ALA A 20 10.18 -9.14 -15.31
C ALA A 20 11.21 -9.55 -16.38
N ILE A 21 10.74 -10.09 -17.50
CA ILE A 21 11.57 -10.49 -18.65
C ILE A 21 11.12 -9.64 -19.84
N VAL A 22 12.04 -8.86 -20.41
CA VAL A 22 11.76 -7.95 -21.53
C VAL A 22 12.98 -7.90 -22.44
N GLU A 23 12.78 -8.06 -23.74
CA GLU A 23 13.84 -7.89 -24.76
C GLU A 23 15.15 -8.66 -24.47
N GLY A 24 15.04 -9.87 -23.92
CA GLY A 24 16.18 -10.74 -23.64
C GLY A 24 16.96 -10.39 -22.36
N THR A 25 16.52 -9.40 -21.58
CA THR A 25 17.03 -9.11 -20.24
C THR A 25 15.99 -9.41 -19.17
N THR A 26 16.44 -9.42 -17.92
CA THR A 26 15.61 -9.69 -16.74
C THR A 26 15.83 -8.62 -15.68
N ALA A 27 14.81 -8.37 -14.85
CA ALA A 27 14.92 -7.42 -13.75
C ALA A 27 16.10 -7.76 -12.82
N ALA A 28 16.26 -9.04 -12.49
CA ALA A 28 17.37 -9.52 -11.67
C ALA A 28 18.74 -9.22 -12.32
N ALA A 29 18.88 -9.50 -13.63
CA ALA A 29 20.14 -9.27 -14.34
C ALA A 29 20.53 -7.79 -14.38
N GLU A 30 19.59 -6.90 -14.69
CA GLU A 30 19.86 -5.45 -14.72
C GLU A 30 20.25 -4.91 -13.34
N LEU A 31 19.59 -5.39 -12.28
CA LEU A 31 19.91 -4.98 -10.91
C LEU A 31 21.26 -5.51 -10.42
N VAL A 32 21.63 -6.76 -10.77
CA VAL A 32 22.96 -7.29 -10.45
C VAL A 32 24.05 -6.44 -11.11
N LEU A 33 23.88 -6.12 -12.40
CA LEU A 33 24.82 -5.25 -13.11
C LEU A 33 24.92 -3.85 -12.49
N LEU A 34 23.81 -3.30 -11.98
CA LEU A 34 23.83 -2.03 -11.25
C LEU A 34 24.59 -2.17 -9.93
N VAL A 35 24.37 -3.24 -9.17
CA VAL A 35 25.05 -3.47 -7.89
C VAL A 35 26.56 -3.64 -8.06
N GLU A 36 27.01 -4.27 -9.15
CA GLU A 36 28.44 -4.36 -9.50
C GLU A 36 29.10 -2.98 -9.68
N ARG A 37 28.34 -1.96 -10.13
CA ARG A 37 28.79 -0.56 -10.23
C ARG A 37 28.59 0.22 -8.94
N LEU A 38 27.55 -0.11 -8.18
CA LEU A 38 27.25 0.51 -6.90
C LEU A 38 28.33 0.21 -5.86
N ALA A 39 28.85 -1.01 -5.82
CA ALA A 39 29.87 -1.42 -4.84
C ALA A 39 31.13 -0.53 -4.86
N PRO A 40 31.80 -0.29 -6.01
CA PRO A 40 32.94 0.64 -6.06
C PRO A 40 32.54 2.10 -5.80
N ALA A 41 31.36 2.54 -6.22
CA ALA A 41 30.88 3.90 -5.95
C ALA A 41 30.69 4.14 -4.43
N LEU A 42 30.08 3.19 -3.72
CA LEU A 42 29.94 3.24 -2.26
C LEU A 42 31.28 3.16 -1.53
N ALA A 43 32.25 2.39 -2.05
CA ALA A 43 33.58 2.33 -1.47
C ALA A 43 34.30 3.69 -1.50
N THR A 44 34.15 4.47 -2.59
CA THR A 44 34.62 5.86 -2.67
C THR A 44 33.98 6.75 -1.59
N GLU A 45 32.71 6.52 -1.30
CA GLU A 45 31.95 7.21 -0.25
C GLU A 45 32.23 6.67 1.18
N GLN A 46 33.17 5.73 1.33
CA GLN A 46 33.50 5.07 2.60
C GLN A 46 32.32 4.31 3.23
N VAL A 47 31.44 3.77 2.37
CA VAL A 47 30.31 2.93 2.75
C VAL A 47 30.60 1.48 2.36
N THR A 48 30.46 0.57 3.32
CA THR A 48 30.59 -0.87 3.05
C THR A 48 29.24 -1.43 2.60
N LEU A 49 29.21 -2.02 1.40
CA LEU A 49 28.05 -2.75 0.89
C LEU A 49 28.10 -4.22 1.35
N LEU A 50 27.00 -4.71 1.90
CA LEU A 50 26.81 -6.10 2.29
C LEU A 50 25.57 -6.66 1.59
N MET A 51 25.67 -7.86 1.01
CA MET A 51 24.54 -8.54 0.38
C MET A 51 24.32 -9.90 1.02
N PRO A 52 23.06 -10.29 1.26
CA PRO A 52 22.77 -11.66 1.66
C PRO A 52 23.12 -12.65 0.54
N PRO A 53 23.51 -13.88 0.88
CA PRO A 53 23.73 -14.92 -0.12
C PRO A 53 22.49 -15.16 -1.00
N ALA A 54 22.68 -15.25 -2.31
CA ALA A 54 21.59 -15.42 -3.29
C ALA A 54 20.78 -16.72 -3.12
N ALA A 55 21.28 -17.69 -2.36
CA ALA A 55 20.58 -18.95 -2.08
C ALA A 55 19.51 -18.83 -0.97
N LEU A 56 19.52 -17.74 -0.21
CA LEU A 56 18.57 -17.55 0.90
C LEU A 56 17.17 -17.25 0.38
N THR A 57 16.16 -17.82 1.04
CA THR A 57 14.77 -17.35 0.90
C THR A 57 14.65 -15.91 1.38
N VAL A 58 13.62 -15.16 0.97
CA VAL A 58 13.41 -13.78 1.46
C VAL A 58 13.40 -13.72 2.98
N ARG A 59 12.69 -14.64 3.65
CA ARG A 59 12.67 -14.68 5.12
C ARG A 59 14.06 -14.90 5.73
N GLU A 60 14.85 -15.84 5.18
CA GLU A 60 16.22 -16.08 5.66
C GLU A 60 17.15 -14.91 5.33
N GLY A 61 16.93 -14.24 4.21
CA GLY A 61 17.68 -13.05 3.80
C GLY A 61 17.43 -11.85 4.72
N LEU A 62 16.17 -11.58 5.05
CA LEU A 62 15.79 -10.57 6.02
C LEU A 62 16.38 -10.89 7.39
N GLN A 63 16.30 -12.14 7.84
CA GLN A 63 16.94 -12.58 9.09
C GLN A 63 18.47 -12.40 9.04
N TRP A 64 19.10 -12.72 7.91
CA TRP A 64 20.54 -12.56 7.73
C TRP A 64 20.99 -11.10 7.87
N ILE A 65 20.19 -10.15 7.37
CA ILE A 65 20.40 -8.70 7.52
C ILE A 65 20.24 -8.32 9.00
N GLU A 66 19.15 -8.74 9.63
CA GLU A 66 18.86 -8.45 11.04
C GLU A 66 19.96 -8.92 11.99
N ASP A 67 20.48 -10.14 11.78
CA ASP A 67 21.54 -10.72 12.61
C ASP A 67 22.87 -9.96 12.53
N ARG A 68 23.05 -9.10 11.53
CA ARG A 68 24.29 -8.38 11.25
C ARG A 68 24.16 -6.87 11.38
N THR A 69 22.95 -6.35 11.53
CA THR A 69 22.71 -4.91 11.61
C THR A 69 23.25 -4.36 12.93
N GLU A 70 24.02 -3.27 12.85
CA GLU A 70 24.45 -2.47 14.01
C GLU A 70 23.79 -1.09 13.99
N PRO A 71 23.77 -0.36 15.12
CA PRO A 71 23.29 1.03 15.15
C PRO A 71 24.03 1.91 14.12
N GLY A 72 23.27 2.61 13.28
CA GLY A 72 23.80 3.47 12.22
C GLY A 72 23.95 2.80 10.85
N ASP A 73 23.61 1.51 10.73
CA ASP A 73 23.45 0.85 9.44
C ASP A 73 22.05 1.06 8.84
N GLY A 74 21.95 0.91 7.52
CA GLY A 74 20.68 0.93 6.78
C GLY A 74 20.55 -0.28 5.85
N ALA A 75 19.33 -0.61 5.47
CA ALA A 75 19.02 -1.69 4.53
C ALA A 75 18.18 -1.18 3.35
N ILE A 76 18.59 -1.47 2.12
CA ILE A 76 17.87 -1.08 0.91
C ILE A 76 17.52 -2.29 0.06
N GLU A 77 16.27 -2.40 -0.36
CA GLU A 77 15.84 -3.29 -1.43
C GLU A 77 15.83 -2.51 -2.74
N LEU A 78 16.51 -3.02 -3.78
CA LEU A 78 16.47 -2.48 -5.13
C LEU A 78 15.52 -3.30 -5.99
N ARG A 79 14.64 -2.65 -6.74
CA ARG A 79 13.59 -3.30 -7.55
C ARG A 79 13.46 -2.67 -8.92
N LEU A 80 12.91 -3.46 -9.83
CA LEU A 80 12.38 -3.00 -11.10
C LEU A 80 10.93 -3.46 -11.23
N GLY A 81 10.06 -2.50 -11.53
CA GLY A 81 8.66 -2.75 -11.81
C GLY A 81 8.49 -3.34 -13.21
N ALA A 82 7.31 -3.90 -13.44
CA ALA A 82 6.80 -4.19 -14.77
C ALA A 82 5.30 -3.93 -14.78
N PHE A 83 4.82 -3.40 -15.89
CA PHE A 83 3.43 -3.06 -16.05
C PHE A 83 2.98 -3.42 -17.47
N ALA A 84 1.73 -3.86 -17.62
CA ALA A 84 1.17 -4.23 -18.93
C ALA A 84 1.15 -3.03 -19.90
N ARG A 85 1.04 -1.82 -19.35
CA ARG A 85 1.10 -0.56 -20.09
C ARG A 85 2.54 -0.02 -20.06
N PRO A 86 3.25 0.00 -21.20
CA PRO A 86 4.66 0.37 -21.25
C PRO A 86 4.90 1.87 -21.01
N GLU A 87 3.86 2.70 -20.94
CA GLU A 87 3.98 4.13 -20.66
C GLU A 87 4.24 4.42 -19.17
N VAL A 88 3.94 3.46 -18.28
CA VAL A 88 4.20 3.60 -16.84
C VAL A 88 5.71 3.60 -16.61
N ARG A 89 6.22 4.69 -16.05
CA ARG A 89 7.66 4.90 -15.86
C ARG A 89 7.99 5.75 -14.65
N GLY A 90 9.25 5.71 -14.22
CA GLY A 90 9.81 6.50 -13.14
C GLY A 90 10.00 5.73 -11.84
N ALA A 91 10.87 6.27 -10.99
CA ALA A 91 11.31 5.68 -9.74
C ALA A 91 10.42 6.07 -8.56
N SER A 92 10.23 5.14 -7.64
CA SER A 92 9.54 5.35 -6.37
C SER A 92 10.33 4.70 -5.24
N ALA A 93 10.32 5.32 -4.06
CA ALA A 93 10.90 4.75 -2.86
C ALA A 93 9.79 4.44 -1.87
N PHE A 94 9.78 3.21 -1.37
CA PHE A 94 8.81 2.74 -0.41
C PHE A 94 9.43 2.72 0.99
N PHE A 95 8.64 3.17 1.97
CA PHE A 95 9.01 3.19 3.38
C PHE A 95 7.89 2.57 4.21
N ILE A 96 8.22 2.11 5.42
CA ILE A 96 7.20 1.61 6.35
C ILE A 96 6.18 2.71 6.67
N ALA A 97 4.89 2.43 6.45
CA ALA A 97 3.83 3.39 6.70
C ALA A 97 3.92 3.95 8.13
N ILE A 98 3.46 5.19 8.31
CA ILE A 98 3.46 5.88 9.61
C ILE A 98 4.88 6.26 10.12
N ASN A 99 5.90 6.16 9.28
CA ASN A 99 7.26 6.60 9.62
C ASN A 99 7.69 7.83 8.81
N ALA A 100 7.49 9.02 9.38
CA ALA A 100 7.82 10.29 8.73
C ALA A 100 9.33 10.49 8.52
N GLU A 101 10.17 9.89 9.36
CA GLU A 101 11.63 9.95 9.20
C GLU A 101 12.06 9.15 7.96
N ARG A 102 11.52 7.94 7.79
CA ARG A 102 11.79 7.10 6.61
C ARG A 102 11.23 7.72 5.34
N GLN A 103 10.10 8.43 5.41
CA GLN A 103 9.58 9.20 4.27
C GLN A 103 10.60 10.24 3.79
N LEU A 104 11.14 11.06 4.70
CA LEU A 104 12.14 12.07 4.35
C LEU A 104 13.40 11.45 3.74
N GLN A 105 13.86 10.33 4.29
CA GLN A 105 15.03 9.62 3.77
C GLN A 105 14.78 9.00 2.39
N ALA A 106 13.56 8.51 2.14
CA ALA A 106 13.13 8.05 0.82
C ALA A 106 13.12 9.20 -0.20
N ASP A 107 12.64 10.38 0.19
CA ASP A 107 12.66 11.58 -0.65
C ASP A 107 14.09 12.02 -0.98
N VAL A 108 15.02 11.98 -0.01
CA VAL A 108 16.45 12.27 -0.24
C VAL A 108 17.03 11.34 -1.31
N LEU A 109 16.80 10.03 -1.19
CA LEU A 109 17.29 9.06 -2.19
C LEU A 109 16.73 9.33 -3.59
N LEU A 110 15.43 9.64 -3.71
CA LEU A 110 14.81 9.95 -5.00
C LEU A 110 15.37 11.25 -5.59
N GLN A 111 15.60 12.26 -4.74
CA GLN A 111 16.15 13.53 -5.17
C GLN A 111 17.58 13.39 -5.71
N THR A 112 18.46 12.62 -5.05
CA THR A 112 19.83 12.41 -5.54
C THR A 112 19.84 11.66 -6.87
N LEU A 113 18.95 10.69 -7.05
CA LEU A 113 18.80 9.96 -8.32
C LEU A 113 18.41 10.90 -9.48
N VAL A 114 17.40 11.75 -9.29
CA VAL A 114 16.95 12.69 -10.33
C VAL A 114 18.02 13.74 -10.64
N GLN A 115 18.78 14.18 -9.64
CA GLN A 115 19.87 15.13 -9.83
C GLN A 115 21.07 14.52 -10.57
N GLY A 116 21.39 13.26 -10.28
CA GLY A 116 22.55 12.56 -10.85
C GLY A 116 22.27 11.88 -12.19
N VAL A 117 21.02 11.59 -12.54
CA VAL A 117 20.65 10.82 -13.73
C VAL A 117 19.68 11.62 -14.62
N PRO A 118 20.19 12.35 -15.63
CA PRO A 118 19.34 13.09 -16.55
C PRO A 118 18.30 12.20 -17.24
N GLY A 119 17.03 12.64 -17.20
CA GLY A 119 15.91 11.90 -17.79
C GLY A 119 15.22 10.91 -16.85
N MET A 120 15.75 10.72 -15.63
CA MET A 120 15.07 9.95 -14.58
C MET A 120 13.83 10.71 -14.07
N VAL A 121 12.70 10.01 -14.03
CA VAL A 121 11.43 10.54 -13.53
C VAL A 121 11.23 10.02 -12.12
N GLN A 122 10.83 10.87 -11.17
CA GLN A 122 10.43 10.43 -9.83
C GLN A 122 8.90 10.40 -9.68
N ARG A 123 8.41 9.40 -8.96
CA ARG A 123 6.99 9.18 -8.63
C ARG A 123 6.70 9.35 -7.14
N GLY A 124 7.66 9.88 -6.39
CA GLY A 124 7.59 10.22 -4.97
C GLY A 124 7.85 9.03 -4.03
N ALA A 125 8.13 9.38 -2.77
CA ALA A 125 8.15 8.43 -1.67
C ALA A 125 6.72 7.99 -1.31
N ARG A 126 6.53 6.68 -1.10
CA ARG A 126 5.22 6.08 -0.84
C ARG A 126 5.28 5.18 0.39
N PRO A 127 4.24 5.16 1.24
CA PRO A 127 4.16 4.15 2.28
C PRO A 127 4.05 2.75 1.64
N ASP A 128 4.59 1.74 2.30
CA ASP A 128 4.56 0.34 1.84
C ASP A 128 3.13 -0.19 1.63
N THR A 129 2.16 0.43 2.29
CA THR A 129 0.72 0.16 2.12
C THR A 129 0.16 0.57 0.76
N GLU A 130 0.88 1.41 0.00
CA GLU A 130 0.55 1.74 -1.40
C GLU A 130 1.20 0.81 -2.42
N SER A 131 2.03 -0.15 -1.96
CA SER A 131 2.52 -1.21 -2.86
C SER A 131 1.36 -2.08 -3.35
N ALA A 132 1.55 -2.80 -4.47
CA ALA A 132 0.53 -3.68 -5.04
C ALA A 132 0.02 -4.75 -4.06
N LEU A 133 0.85 -5.14 -3.08
CA LEU A 133 0.51 -6.13 -2.06
C LEU A 133 -0.02 -5.49 -0.76
N GLY A 134 -0.10 -4.15 -0.68
CA GLY A 134 -0.49 -3.42 0.52
C GLY A 134 0.48 -3.57 1.70
N ARG A 135 1.64 -4.18 1.46
CA ARG A 135 2.67 -4.51 2.45
C ARG A 135 3.97 -4.89 1.75
N LEU A 136 5.09 -4.32 2.20
CA LEU A 136 6.42 -4.78 1.79
C LEU A 136 7.16 -5.36 2.99
N ALA A 137 7.50 -6.66 2.90
CA ALA A 137 8.22 -7.39 3.95
C ALA A 137 9.54 -6.69 4.31
N PHE A 138 10.28 -6.21 3.31
CA PHE A 138 11.54 -5.51 3.51
C PHE A 138 11.40 -4.24 4.39
N CYS A 139 10.27 -3.55 4.27
CA CYS A 139 9.97 -2.37 5.08
C CYS A 139 9.45 -2.73 6.49
N ARG A 140 8.62 -3.78 6.62
CA ARG A 140 7.95 -4.10 7.89
C ARG A 140 8.74 -5.02 8.81
N ASP A 141 9.44 -6.00 8.24
CA ASP A 141 9.99 -7.13 8.98
C ASP A 141 11.44 -6.89 9.44
N LEU A 142 12.07 -5.82 8.93
CA LEU A 142 13.35 -5.34 9.41
C LEU A 142 13.16 -4.35 10.57
N ARG A 143 13.92 -4.53 11.65
CA ARG A 143 14.12 -3.54 12.71
C ARG A 143 15.15 -2.49 12.28
N ALA A 144 16.08 -2.88 11.40
CA ALA A 144 17.00 -1.96 10.73
C ALA A 144 16.22 -0.86 10.00
N PRO A 145 16.72 0.40 9.97
CA PRO A 145 16.22 1.40 9.04
C PRO A 145 16.22 0.87 7.61
N SER A 146 15.05 0.72 7.00
CA SER A 146 14.94 0.11 5.68
C SER A 146 14.06 0.88 4.69
N LEU A 147 14.43 0.79 3.41
CA LEU A 147 13.74 1.38 2.27
C LEU A 147 13.70 0.38 1.11
N SER A 148 12.64 0.42 0.31
CA SER A 148 12.54 -0.34 -0.95
C SER A 148 12.48 0.62 -2.12
N LEU A 149 13.53 0.68 -2.92
CA LEU A 149 13.67 1.56 -4.06
C LEU A 149 13.33 0.83 -5.37
N GLU A 150 12.22 1.22 -5.97
CA GLU A 150 11.87 0.87 -7.35
C GLU A 150 12.50 1.89 -8.29
N LEU A 151 13.51 1.48 -9.06
CA LEU A 151 14.31 2.36 -9.91
C LEU A 151 13.61 2.76 -11.21
N GLY A 152 12.50 2.11 -11.54
CA GLY A 152 11.77 2.29 -12.79
C GLY A 152 11.10 1.00 -13.23
N TYR A 153 10.60 1.01 -14.46
CA TYR A 153 9.85 -0.12 -15.03
C TYR A 153 10.63 -0.74 -16.18
N LEU A 154 10.98 -2.02 -16.09
CA LEU A 154 11.73 -2.71 -17.15
C LEU A 154 10.92 -2.78 -18.46
N THR A 155 9.59 -2.76 -18.37
CA THR A 155 8.67 -2.71 -19.51
C THR A 155 8.64 -1.36 -20.22
N ASN A 156 9.07 -0.27 -19.55
CA ASN A 156 9.17 1.05 -20.17
C ASN A 156 10.52 1.19 -20.91
N PRO A 157 10.52 1.50 -22.21
CA PRO A 157 11.76 1.61 -22.99
C PRO A 157 12.73 2.68 -22.48
N SER A 158 12.23 3.83 -22.03
CA SER A 158 13.09 4.93 -21.58
C SER A 158 13.74 4.63 -20.23
N ASP A 159 13.01 4.03 -19.28
CA ASP A 159 13.61 3.59 -18.01
C ASP A 159 14.62 2.45 -18.24
N ARG A 160 14.30 1.51 -19.13
CA ARG A 160 15.23 0.43 -19.53
C ARG A 160 16.50 0.99 -20.17
N GLU A 161 16.39 1.96 -21.07
CA GLU A 161 17.53 2.64 -21.68
C GLU A 161 18.40 3.34 -20.63
N LEU A 162 17.81 4.02 -19.63
CA LEU A 162 18.56 4.62 -18.52
C LEU A 162 19.33 3.56 -17.73
N LEU A 163 18.69 2.44 -17.36
CA LEU A 163 19.34 1.35 -16.62
C LEU A 163 20.53 0.73 -17.35
N GLN A 164 20.46 0.69 -18.68
CA GLN A 164 21.48 0.05 -19.52
C GLN A 164 22.60 1.01 -19.95
N THR A 165 22.27 2.26 -20.25
CA THR A 165 23.23 3.24 -20.82
C THR A 165 23.79 4.22 -19.80
N ARG A 166 23.05 4.47 -18.70
CA ARG A 166 23.40 5.41 -17.62
C ARG A 166 23.67 4.71 -16.30
N ARG A 167 24.06 3.43 -16.35
CA ARG A 167 24.25 2.60 -15.15
C ARG A 167 25.29 3.15 -14.18
N GLU A 168 26.36 3.75 -14.71
CA GLU A 168 27.39 4.39 -13.89
C GLU A 168 26.84 5.62 -13.17
N ASP A 169 26.14 6.50 -13.90
CA ASP A 169 25.49 7.69 -13.33
C ASP A 169 24.48 7.29 -12.24
N LEU A 170 23.69 6.24 -12.48
CA LEU A 170 22.77 5.63 -11.49
C LEU A 170 23.50 5.14 -10.24
N ALA A 171 24.61 4.42 -10.41
CA ALA A 171 25.38 3.89 -9.30
C ALA A 171 25.99 5.01 -8.44
N ILE A 172 26.55 6.05 -9.07
CA ILE A 172 27.10 7.22 -8.38
C ILE A 172 26.00 7.97 -7.63
N ALA A 173 24.89 8.29 -8.30
CA ALA A 173 23.77 9.02 -7.70
C ALA A 173 23.14 8.27 -6.52
N LEU A 174 23.01 6.94 -6.64
CA LEU A 174 22.55 6.07 -5.57
C LEU A 174 23.56 6.00 -4.42
N ALA A 175 24.86 5.89 -4.70
CA ALA A 175 25.89 5.90 -3.67
C ALA A 175 25.89 7.21 -2.86
N THR A 176 25.79 8.36 -3.54
CA THR A 176 25.67 9.66 -2.88
C THR A 176 24.42 9.75 -2.00
N GLY A 177 23.27 9.31 -2.50
CA GLY A 177 22.02 9.29 -1.72
C GLY A 177 22.11 8.36 -0.51
N LEU A 178 22.63 7.15 -0.69
CA LEU A 178 22.84 6.19 0.40
C LEU A 178 23.81 6.74 1.44
N ARG A 179 24.88 7.43 1.01
CA ARG A 179 25.82 8.06 1.93
C ARG A 179 25.15 9.11 2.80
N GLN A 180 24.33 9.99 2.21
CA GLN A 180 23.58 11.02 2.91
C GLN A 180 22.58 10.40 3.89
N TRP A 181 21.78 9.44 3.43
CA TRP A 181 20.83 8.74 4.29
C TRP A 181 21.51 8.08 5.50
N LEU A 182 22.61 7.35 5.28
CA LEU A 182 23.32 6.71 6.39
C LEU A 182 23.91 7.74 7.37
N GLN A 183 24.28 8.96 6.92
CA GLN A 183 24.77 10.01 7.84
C GLN A 183 23.69 10.44 8.82
N ASP A 184 22.45 10.52 8.35
CA ASP A 184 21.29 10.81 9.18
C ASP A 184 21.03 9.70 10.21
N LEU A 185 21.47 8.47 9.94
CA LEU A 185 21.39 7.33 10.87
C LEU A 185 22.56 7.27 11.87
N ALA A 186 23.66 7.99 11.61
CA ALA A 186 24.85 7.90 12.43
C ALA A 186 24.55 8.39 13.87
N PRO A 187 24.92 7.62 14.91
CA PRO A 187 24.71 8.07 16.28
C PRO A 187 25.50 9.37 16.51
N THR A 188 24.80 10.44 16.89
CA THR A 188 25.42 11.70 17.28
C THR A 188 26.41 11.43 18.40
N ALA A 189 27.68 11.79 18.20
CA ALA A 189 28.77 11.55 19.13
C ALA A 189 28.56 12.31 20.45
N VAL A 190 27.81 11.72 21.38
CA VAL A 190 27.82 12.06 22.79
C VAL A 190 28.72 11.02 23.49
N PRO A 191 29.70 11.42 24.31
CA PRO A 191 30.60 10.46 24.97
C PRO A 191 29.81 9.46 25.83
N PRO A 192 30.30 8.22 25.99
CA PRO A 192 29.52 7.12 26.52
C PRO A 192 29.27 7.32 28.01
N ARG A 193 28.08 7.81 28.36
CA ARG A 193 27.44 7.38 29.60
C ARG A 193 26.86 6.00 29.31
N PRO A 194 26.97 4.99 30.20
CA PRO A 194 26.20 3.76 30.05
C PRO A 194 24.73 4.09 30.32
N SER A 195 24.07 4.77 29.39
CA SER A 195 22.65 5.03 29.41
C SER A 195 21.98 3.92 28.61
N VAL A 196 21.13 3.17 29.30
CA VAL A 196 20.04 2.40 28.70
C VAL A 196 19.47 3.20 27.52
N PRO A 197 19.24 2.60 26.33
CA PRO A 197 18.70 3.35 25.20
C PRO A 197 17.40 4.03 25.61
N ASP A 198 17.41 5.37 25.62
CA ASP A 198 16.26 6.19 25.99
C ASP A 198 15.40 6.35 24.73
N TRP A 199 14.48 5.41 24.52
CA TRP A 199 13.55 5.46 23.40
C TRP A 199 12.49 6.52 23.68
N PRO A 200 12.24 7.48 22.77
CA PRO A 200 11.25 8.52 23.01
C PRO A 200 9.86 7.91 23.26
N PRO A 201 9.18 8.26 24.36
CA PRO A 201 7.84 7.77 24.63
C PRO A 201 6.85 8.39 23.64
N ILE A 202 5.81 7.62 23.28
CA ILE A 202 4.68 8.06 22.47
C ILE A 202 3.36 7.82 23.18
N GLY A 203 2.41 8.72 22.97
CA GLY A 203 1.03 8.51 23.42
C GLY A 203 0.41 7.34 22.67
N VAL A 204 -0.55 6.66 23.30
CA VAL A 204 -1.31 5.58 22.66
C VAL A 204 -2.80 5.82 22.91
N MET A 205 -3.58 5.79 21.84
CA MET A 205 -5.04 5.86 21.87
C MET A 205 -5.60 4.53 21.38
N VAL A 206 -6.51 3.94 22.13
CA VAL A 206 -7.20 2.69 21.78
C VAL A 206 -8.70 2.95 21.70
N ASN A 207 -9.31 2.80 20.52
CA ASN A 207 -10.73 3.07 20.29
C ASN A 207 -11.15 4.47 20.79
N GLY A 208 -10.36 5.48 20.44
CA GLY A 208 -10.56 6.87 20.86
C GLY A 208 -10.34 7.17 22.35
N GLN A 209 -9.80 6.24 23.15
CA GLN A 209 -9.49 6.44 24.57
C GLN A 209 -7.98 6.39 24.85
N PRO A 210 -7.43 7.25 25.73
CA PRO A 210 -6.02 7.22 26.07
C PRO A 210 -5.68 5.92 26.83
N TRP A 211 -4.59 5.28 26.43
CA TRP A 211 -4.03 4.14 27.13
C TRP A 211 -3.06 4.61 28.23
N PRO A 212 -3.07 4.00 29.43
CA PRO A 212 -2.26 4.47 30.56
C PRO A 212 -0.75 4.28 30.37
N GLU A 213 -0.34 3.32 29.54
CA GLU A 213 1.08 3.06 29.26
C GLU A 213 1.52 3.73 27.95
N PHE A 214 2.72 4.30 27.94
CA PHE A 214 3.30 4.88 26.73
C PHE A 214 3.81 3.78 25.80
N GLY A 215 3.75 4.06 24.49
CA GLY A 215 4.54 3.33 23.50
C GLY A 215 5.95 3.90 23.41
N VAL A 216 6.75 3.35 22.51
CA VAL A 216 8.13 3.81 22.25
C VAL A 216 8.38 3.99 20.75
N LEU A 217 9.19 4.98 20.38
CA LEU A 217 9.72 5.10 19.03
C LEU A 217 11.09 4.43 18.93
N VAL A 218 11.21 3.47 18.02
CA VAL A 218 12.46 2.77 17.73
C VAL A 218 12.74 2.90 16.24
N ASN A 219 13.81 3.59 15.86
CA ASN A 219 14.16 3.85 14.46
C ASN A 219 13.00 4.48 13.66
N GLY A 220 12.27 5.42 14.27
CA GLY A 220 11.10 6.08 13.68
C GLY A 220 9.82 5.21 13.64
N ASN A 221 9.90 3.92 14.00
CA ASN A 221 8.76 3.03 14.05
C ASN A 221 8.07 3.12 15.41
N ALA A 222 6.74 3.25 15.40
CA ALA A 222 5.94 3.23 16.60
C ALA A 222 5.78 1.79 17.12
N TYR A 223 6.08 1.58 18.40
CA TYR A 223 5.88 0.34 19.12
C TYR A 223 4.96 0.57 20.31
N VAL A 224 3.99 -0.33 20.52
CA VAL A 224 2.97 -0.22 21.56
C VAL A 224 3.05 -1.38 22.55
N PRO A 225 2.71 -1.19 23.83
CA PRO A 225 2.69 -2.27 24.82
C PRO A 225 1.92 -3.51 24.34
N ALA A 226 2.50 -4.70 24.49
CA ALA A 226 1.86 -5.95 24.07
C ALA A 226 0.51 -6.20 24.78
N ALA A 227 0.32 -5.66 25.99
CA ALA A 227 -0.94 -5.74 26.74
C ALA A 227 -2.13 -5.09 26.01
N ILE A 228 -1.89 -4.19 25.04
CA ILE A 228 -2.96 -3.62 24.22
C ILE A 228 -3.61 -4.69 23.33
N ALA A 229 -2.87 -5.75 22.95
CA ALA A 229 -3.44 -6.83 22.15
C ALA A 229 -4.60 -7.54 22.87
N ASP A 230 -4.48 -7.71 24.19
CA ASP A 230 -5.55 -8.28 25.02
C ASP A 230 -6.78 -7.36 25.02
N ARG A 231 -6.58 -6.03 25.11
CA ARG A 231 -7.65 -5.03 25.05
C ARG A 231 -8.37 -5.00 23.70
N LEU A 232 -7.62 -5.22 22.62
CA LEU A 232 -8.14 -5.31 21.25
C LEU A 232 -8.77 -6.69 20.95
N GLY A 233 -8.69 -7.65 21.86
CA GLY A 233 -9.23 -9.00 21.68
C GLY A 233 -8.47 -9.83 20.64
N LEU A 234 -7.18 -9.55 20.43
CA LEU A 234 -6.36 -10.24 19.44
C LEU A 234 -5.79 -11.54 19.99
N ALA A 235 -6.03 -12.64 19.27
CA ALA A 235 -5.47 -13.95 19.62
C ALA A 235 -3.96 -14.00 19.37
N ALA A 236 -3.22 -14.75 20.20
CA ALA A 236 -1.75 -14.81 20.17
C ALA A 236 -1.20 -15.32 18.83
N GLU A 237 -1.97 -16.18 18.14
CA GLU A 237 -1.64 -16.73 16.83
C GLU A 237 -1.54 -15.63 15.77
N ARG A 238 -2.44 -14.63 15.84
CA ARG A 238 -2.44 -13.49 14.90
C ARG A 238 -1.22 -12.58 15.11
N LEU A 239 -0.69 -12.54 16.33
CA LEU A 239 0.45 -11.71 16.71
C LEU A 239 1.81 -12.36 16.42
N ALA A 240 1.83 -13.61 15.92
CA ALA A 240 3.08 -14.36 15.71
C ALA A 240 4.00 -13.73 14.65
N GLY A 241 3.44 -13.03 13.68
CA GLY A 241 4.17 -12.37 12.59
C GLY A 241 4.56 -10.91 12.86
N ILE A 242 4.14 -10.32 13.97
CA ILE A 242 4.38 -8.90 14.24
C ILE A 242 5.74 -8.72 14.93
N PRO A 243 6.64 -7.84 14.41
CA PRO A 243 7.91 -7.55 15.05
C PRO A 243 7.74 -7.09 16.50
N ARG A 244 8.58 -7.62 17.39
CA ARG A 244 8.55 -7.35 18.82
C ARG A 244 9.82 -6.65 19.26
N TRP A 245 9.66 -5.69 20.16
CA TRP A 245 10.76 -5.00 20.79
C TRP A 245 10.71 -5.19 22.30
N ARG A 246 11.83 -5.52 22.93
CA ARG A 246 11.91 -5.72 24.37
C ARG A 246 12.75 -4.63 24.99
N VAL A 247 12.13 -3.83 25.86
CA VAL A 247 12.81 -2.80 26.65
C VAL A 247 12.65 -3.19 28.12
N GLN A 248 13.76 -3.48 28.79
CA GLN A 248 13.77 -3.96 30.17
C GLN A 248 12.90 -5.25 30.33
N SER A 249 11.88 -5.21 31.18
CA SER A 249 10.93 -6.29 31.42
C SER A 249 9.68 -6.23 30.53
N GLN A 250 9.51 -5.19 29.72
CA GLN A 250 8.29 -4.97 28.93
C GLN A 250 8.49 -5.31 27.45
N VAL A 251 7.44 -5.90 26.86
CA VAL A 251 7.39 -6.26 25.44
C VAL A 251 6.46 -5.30 24.71
N TYR A 252 6.94 -4.80 23.58
CA TYR A 252 6.20 -3.93 22.69
C TYR A 252 6.04 -4.60 21.32
N LEU A 253 4.94 -4.27 20.63
CA LEU A 253 4.59 -4.74 19.30
C LEU A 253 4.69 -3.57 18.32
N GLN A 254 5.20 -3.82 17.11
CA GLN A 254 5.23 -2.82 16.05
C GLN A 254 3.78 -2.42 15.69
N ALA A 255 3.44 -1.14 15.84
CA ALA A 255 2.07 -0.66 15.75
C ALA A 255 1.45 -0.94 14.37
N ILE A 256 2.15 -0.60 13.28
CA ILE A 256 1.65 -0.82 11.92
C ILE A 256 1.41 -2.31 11.59
N GLY A 257 2.13 -3.23 12.25
CA GLY A 257 1.90 -4.66 12.12
C GLY A 257 0.53 -5.12 12.63
N LEU A 258 -0.10 -4.36 13.54
CA LEU A 258 -1.46 -4.65 14.01
C LEU A 258 -2.51 -4.50 12.91
N ARG A 259 -2.19 -3.82 11.80
CA ARG A 259 -3.08 -3.74 10.63
C ARG A 259 -3.36 -5.10 10.00
N ASP A 260 -2.39 -6.01 10.07
CA ASP A 260 -2.55 -7.39 9.61
C ASP A 260 -3.48 -8.19 10.56
N CYS A 261 -3.92 -7.57 11.66
CA CYS A 261 -4.84 -8.11 12.66
C CYS A 261 -6.21 -7.38 12.70
N ASP A 262 -6.63 -6.72 11.61
CA ASP A 262 -7.88 -5.93 11.52
C ASP A 262 -7.95 -4.71 12.45
N VAL A 263 -6.79 -4.13 12.77
CA VAL A 263 -6.69 -2.90 13.55
C VAL A 263 -6.34 -1.74 12.62
N SER A 264 -7.15 -0.69 12.62
CA SER A 264 -6.77 0.58 12.01
C SER A 264 -5.68 1.23 12.85
N VAL A 265 -4.59 1.62 12.20
CA VAL A 265 -3.44 2.25 12.85
C VAL A 265 -3.28 3.64 12.25
N GLY A 266 -3.28 4.66 13.11
CA GLY A 266 -3.06 6.05 12.75
C GLY A 266 -1.94 6.69 13.57
N TRP A 267 -1.46 7.84 13.11
CA TRP A 267 -0.41 8.59 13.80
C TRP A 267 -0.66 10.09 13.77
N GLU A 268 -0.66 10.67 14.96
CA GLU A 268 -0.78 12.10 15.16
C GLU A 268 0.60 12.70 15.47
N LYS A 269 1.16 13.40 14.47
CA LYS A 269 2.52 13.94 14.52
C LYS A 269 2.73 14.98 15.62
N GLN A 270 1.71 15.79 15.92
CA GLN A 270 1.81 16.91 16.87
C GLN A 270 1.90 16.43 18.31
N SER A 271 1.05 15.49 18.69
CA SER A 271 1.01 14.89 20.03
C SER A 271 1.94 13.69 20.18
N ARG A 272 2.52 13.19 19.07
CA ARG A 272 3.28 11.92 19.00
C ARG A 272 2.46 10.77 19.56
N THR A 273 1.25 10.63 19.04
CA THR A 273 0.28 9.64 19.50
C THR A 273 -0.04 8.66 18.40
N VAL A 274 0.03 7.36 18.70
CA VAL A 274 -0.49 6.31 17.83
C VAL A 274 -1.94 6.01 18.18
N SER A 275 -2.81 6.00 17.18
CA SER A 275 -4.22 5.61 17.34
C SER A 275 -4.42 4.19 16.84
N LEU A 276 -5.07 3.36 17.65
CA LEU A 276 -5.39 1.97 17.39
C LEU A 276 -6.88 1.79 17.53
N ASP A 277 -7.56 1.64 16.41
CA ASP A 277 -9.01 1.43 16.41
C ASP A 277 -9.28 0.03 15.87
N THR A 278 -9.99 -0.79 16.64
CA THR A 278 -10.53 -2.04 16.07
C THR A 278 -11.43 -1.63 14.92
N VAL A 279 -11.18 -2.16 13.72
CA VAL A 279 -12.17 -2.07 12.66
C VAL A 279 -13.33 -2.90 13.15
N ALA A 280 -14.31 -2.25 13.80
CA ALA A 280 -15.58 -2.90 14.10
C ALA A 280 -16.01 -3.50 12.78
N THR A 281 -16.04 -4.84 12.72
CA THR A 281 -16.42 -5.60 11.52
C THR A 281 -17.61 -4.87 10.94
N THR A 282 -17.40 -4.09 9.87
CA THR A 282 -18.49 -3.44 9.16
C THR A 282 -19.41 -4.60 8.86
N CYS A 283 -20.59 -4.64 9.48
CA CYS A 283 -21.38 -5.86 9.57
C CYS A 283 -21.41 -6.47 8.17
N LEU A 284 -20.85 -7.67 7.98
CA LEU A 284 -20.82 -8.35 6.68
C LEU A 284 -22.23 -8.41 6.06
N GLY A 285 -23.27 -8.42 6.91
CA GLY A 285 -24.66 -8.29 6.52
C GLY A 285 -25.08 -6.96 5.85
N GLU A 286 -24.25 -5.91 5.84
CA GLU A 286 -24.47 -4.69 5.04
C GLU A 286 -23.74 -4.73 3.69
N LEU A 287 -22.55 -5.36 3.61
CA LEU A 287 -21.89 -5.64 2.33
C LEU A 287 -22.66 -6.72 1.53
N ASP A 288 -23.22 -7.72 2.21
CA ASP A 288 -24.14 -8.72 1.63
C ASP A 288 -25.47 -8.10 1.15
N ARG A 289 -25.78 -6.84 1.49
CA ARG A 289 -26.92 -6.14 0.90
C ARG A 289 -26.56 -5.49 -0.44
N LEU A 290 -25.27 -5.18 -0.66
CA LEU A 290 -24.75 -4.64 -1.91
C LEU A 290 -24.36 -5.74 -2.89
N LEU A 291 -23.88 -6.87 -2.38
CA LEU A 291 -23.48 -8.05 -3.15
C LEU A 291 -24.53 -9.15 -3.05
N GLY A 292 -24.89 -9.78 -4.17
CA GLY A 292 -25.93 -10.81 -4.22
C GLY A 292 -27.23 -10.35 -4.90
N PRO A 293 -28.26 -11.22 -4.98
CA PRO A 293 -29.48 -10.92 -5.71
C PRO A 293 -30.33 -9.87 -5.00
N GLY A 294 -30.91 -8.94 -5.76
CA GLY A 294 -31.93 -8.03 -5.26
C GLY A 294 -33.25 -8.73 -4.96
N LEU A 295 -34.12 -8.03 -4.25
CA LEU A 295 -35.43 -8.52 -3.81
C LEU A 295 -36.53 -8.23 -4.84
N SER A 296 -36.36 -7.21 -5.69
CA SER A 296 -37.39 -6.85 -6.67
C SER A 296 -37.39 -7.80 -7.85
N THR A 297 -38.58 -8.14 -8.33
CA THR A 297 -38.75 -8.88 -9.59
C THR A 297 -38.66 -7.94 -10.79
N ALA A 298 -38.35 -8.48 -11.98
CA ALA A 298 -38.36 -7.72 -13.23
C ALA A 298 -39.69 -6.99 -13.46
N ALA A 299 -40.82 -7.66 -13.19
CA ALA A 299 -42.14 -7.07 -13.32
C ALA A 299 -42.35 -5.86 -12.38
N GLN A 300 -41.82 -5.90 -11.16
CA GLN A 300 -41.93 -4.79 -10.21
C GLN A 300 -41.07 -3.60 -10.62
N LEU A 301 -39.84 -3.85 -11.08
CA LEU A 301 -38.95 -2.79 -11.59
C LEU A 301 -39.49 -2.18 -12.88
N THR A 302 -40.00 -3.00 -13.81
CA THR A 302 -40.63 -2.53 -15.06
C THR A 302 -41.90 -1.74 -14.77
N ALA A 303 -42.76 -2.19 -13.88
CA ALA A 303 -43.97 -1.45 -13.51
C ALA A 303 -43.63 -0.09 -12.88
N PHE A 304 -42.64 -0.05 -11.99
CA PHE A 304 -42.17 1.19 -11.38
C PHE A 304 -41.56 2.15 -12.42
N ALA A 305 -40.66 1.63 -13.28
CA ALA A 305 -40.07 2.37 -14.38
C ALA A 305 -41.12 2.96 -15.34
N GLN A 306 -42.10 2.15 -15.78
CA GLN A 306 -43.12 2.57 -16.75
C GLN A 306 -44.13 3.56 -16.18
N THR A 307 -44.38 3.52 -14.86
CA THR A 307 -45.26 4.47 -14.18
C THR A 307 -44.71 5.90 -14.29
N GLU A 308 -43.39 6.03 -14.18
CA GLU A 308 -42.71 7.32 -14.07
C GLU A 308 -42.02 7.75 -15.38
N GLN A 309 -41.62 6.80 -16.23
CA GLN A 309 -40.98 7.01 -17.53
C GLN A 309 -41.57 6.04 -18.58
N PRO A 310 -42.65 6.42 -19.28
CA PRO A 310 -43.30 5.57 -20.29
C PRO A 310 -42.40 5.18 -21.46
N ASN A 311 -41.30 5.93 -21.65
CA ASN A 311 -40.36 5.78 -22.77
C ASN A 311 -39.23 4.79 -22.48
N TRP A 312 -39.16 4.23 -21.26
CA TRP A 312 -38.17 3.20 -20.96
C TRP A 312 -38.53 1.88 -21.65
N SER A 313 -37.49 1.24 -22.19
CA SER A 313 -37.64 -0.02 -22.89
C SER A 313 -38.19 -1.09 -21.94
N ALA A 314 -39.16 -1.87 -22.39
CA ALA A 314 -39.85 -2.87 -21.57
C ALA A 314 -38.92 -3.99 -21.06
N ASP A 315 -37.76 -4.17 -21.70
CA ASP A 315 -36.71 -5.15 -21.37
C ASP A 315 -35.62 -4.60 -20.43
N LEU A 316 -35.70 -3.34 -20.01
CA LEU A 316 -34.65 -2.71 -19.19
C LEU A 316 -34.45 -3.44 -17.85
N ALA A 317 -35.54 -3.82 -17.18
CA ALA A 317 -35.46 -4.52 -15.90
C ALA A 317 -34.83 -5.91 -16.05
N ASP A 318 -35.17 -6.64 -17.12
CA ASP A 318 -34.61 -7.96 -17.40
C ASP A 318 -33.10 -7.87 -17.68
N ARG A 319 -32.67 -6.87 -18.46
CA ARG A 319 -31.25 -6.61 -18.73
C ARG A 319 -30.49 -6.23 -17.47
N LEU A 320 -31.05 -5.33 -16.66
CA LEU A 320 -30.43 -4.86 -15.43
C LEU A 320 -30.25 -6.01 -14.43
N ILE A 321 -31.24 -6.88 -14.27
CA ILE A 321 -31.13 -8.08 -13.43
C ILE A 321 -30.06 -9.03 -13.98
N LEU A 322 -30.04 -9.27 -15.29
CA LEU A 322 -29.06 -10.15 -15.92
C LEU A 322 -27.62 -9.66 -15.71
N GLU A 323 -27.36 -8.38 -15.97
CA GLU A 323 -26.03 -7.78 -15.83
C GLU A 323 -25.60 -7.71 -14.36
N SER A 324 -26.50 -7.30 -13.47
CA SER A 324 -26.20 -7.25 -12.03
C SER A 324 -25.89 -8.64 -11.47
N THR A 325 -26.61 -9.66 -11.93
CA THR A 325 -26.35 -11.07 -11.56
C THR A 325 -25.00 -11.55 -12.07
N ALA A 326 -24.61 -11.19 -13.30
CA ALA A 326 -23.32 -11.57 -13.88
C ALA A 326 -22.13 -10.96 -13.12
N VAL A 327 -22.31 -9.76 -12.56
CA VAL A 327 -21.27 -9.05 -11.78
C VAL A 327 -21.37 -9.36 -10.27
N GLY A 328 -22.46 -9.99 -9.82
CA GLY A 328 -22.69 -10.36 -8.42
C GLY A 328 -23.14 -9.19 -7.53
N VAL A 329 -23.75 -8.17 -8.12
CA VAL A 329 -24.21 -6.94 -7.43
C VAL A 329 -25.74 -6.96 -7.33
N ASN A 330 -26.27 -6.36 -6.25
CA ASN A 330 -27.71 -6.26 -6.03
C ASN A 330 -28.39 -5.34 -7.06
N HIS A 331 -29.28 -5.91 -7.87
CA HIS A 331 -29.98 -5.19 -8.94
C HIS A 331 -30.92 -4.09 -8.43
N ASP A 332 -31.39 -4.14 -7.19
CA ASP A 332 -32.17 -3.04 -6.59
C ASP A 332 -31.32 -1.78 -6.41
N VAL A 333 -30.05 -1.97 -6.02
CA VAL A 333 -29.07 -0.90 -5.83
C VAL A 333 -28.68 -0.30 -7.17
N VAL A 334 -28.40 -1.14 -8.17
CA VAL A 334 -28.09 -0.72 -9.54
C VAL A 334 -29.25 0.08 -10.13
N PHE A 335 -30.50 -0.34 -9.88
CA PHE A 335 -31.69 0.40 -10.29
C PHE A 335 -31.80 1.77 -9.61
N CYS A 336 -31.51 1.85 -8.31
CA CYS A 336 -31.51 3.14 -7.59
C CYS A 336 -30.41 4.08 -8.11
N GLN A 337 -29.23 3.55 -8.42
CA GLN A 337 -28.14 4.34 -8.99
C GLN A 337 -28.49 4.85 -10.39
N LEU A 338 -29.06 4.00 -11.25
CA LEU A 338 -29.58 4.41 -12.55
C LEU A 338 -30.62 5.52 -12.41
N ALA A 339 -31.54 5.40 -11.44
CA ALA A 339 -32.52 6.43 -11.15
C ALA A 339 -31.84 7.77 -10.73
N VAL A 340 -30.84 7.73 -9.84
CA VAL A 340 -30.07 8.93 -9.48
C VAL A 340 -29.38 9.56 -10.69
N ASP A 341 -28.66 8.76 -11.48
CA ASP A 341 -27.83 9.24 -12.59
C ASP A 341 -28.65 9.81 -13.75
N THR A 342 -29.85 9.26 -13.96
CA THR A 342 -30.82 9.76 -14.94
C THR A 342 -31.67 10.92 -14.42
N GLY A 343 -31.46 11.36 -13.16
CA GLY A 343 -32.20 12.46 -12.55
C GLY A 343 -33.62 12.11 -12.09
N PHE A 344 -33.98 10.83 -12.05
CA PHE A 344 -35.30 10.32 -11.67
C PHE A 344 -35.78 10.79 -10.29
N LEU A 345 -34.88 10.84 -9.30
CA LEU A 345 -35.20 11.23 -7.91
C LEU A 345 -35.23 12.76 -7.69
N GLN A 346 -35.13 13.58 -8.74
CA GLN A 346 -35.11 15.05 -8.62
C GLN A 346 -36.50 15.69 -8.59
N HIS A 347 -37.58 14.95 -8.83
CA HIS A 347 -38.94 15.47 -8.69
C HIS A 347 -39.41 15.42 -7.23
N SER A 348 -39.84 16.58 -6.72
CA SER A 348 -40.34 16.78 -5.36
C SER A 348 -41.41 15.75 -5.02
N PHE A 349 -41.19 14.97 -3.96
CA PHE A 349 -42.18 14.05 -3.41
C PHE A 349 -43.49 14.79 -3.09
N PRO A 350 -44.61 14.54 -3.78
CA PRO A 350 -45.91 15.01 -3.32
C PRO A 350 -46.26 14.35 -1.98
N PRO A 351 -46.85 15.08 -1.02
CA PRO A 351 -47.19 14.53 0.29
C PRO A 351 -48.45 13.65 0.18
N ALA A 352 -48.40 12.47 0.81
CA ALA A 352 -49.45 11.46 0.93
C ALA A 352 -49.85 10.82 -0.41
N GLU A 353 -49.29 9.68 -0.82
CA GLU A 353 -49.96 8.37 -0.65
C GLU A 353 -49.03 7.19 -1.03
N ALA A 354 -47.75 7.23 -0.65
CA ALA A 354 -46.83 6.09 -0.86
C ALA A 354 -46.70 5.23 0.41
N PRO A 355 -46.68 3.88 0.31
CA PRO A 355 -46.51 2.99 1.46
C PRO A 355 -45.19 3.27 2.20
N PHE A 356 -45.32 3.49 3.50
CA PHE A 356 -44.30 3.91 4.47
C PHE A 356 -42.96 3.14 4.42
N LEU A 357 -42.92 1.91 3.90
CA LEU A 357 -41.73 1.02 3.92
C LEU A 357 -40.73 1.24 2.77
N LEU A 358 -41.14 1.82 1.64
CA LEU A 358 -40.22 2.12 0.52
C LEU A 358 -39.48 3.44 0.73
N ARG A 359 -40.05 4.36 1.52
CA ARG A 359 -39.53 5.72 1.72
C ARG A 359 -38.29 5.75 2.61
N GLU A 360 -38.32 5.06 3.75
CA GLU A 360 -37.16 4.95 4.63
C GLU A 360 -36.02 4.15 4.00
N ARG A 361 -36.34 3.10 3.22
CA ARG A 361 -35.34 2.26 2.55
C ARG A 361 -34.64 2.98 1.40
N ALA A 362 -35.37 3.70 0.55
CA ALA A 362 -34.78 4.46 -0.53
C ALA A 362 -33.91 5.62 -0.02
N GLN A 363 -34.32 6.28 1.08
CA GLN A 363 -33.52 7.34 1.71
C GLN A 363 -32.25 6.80 2.39
N ALA A 364 -32.33 5.62 3.04
CA ALA A 364 -31.16 4.98 3.65
C ALA A 364 -30.15 4.48 2.60
N LEU A 365 -30.62 3.95 1.46
CA LEU A 365 -29.76 3.47 0.36
C LEU A 365 -29.15 4.61 -0.45
N ALA A 366 -29.90 5.68 -0.74
CA ALA A 366 -29.38 6.84 -1.45
C ALA A 366 -28.29 7.58 -0.65
N ALA A 367 -28.38 7.59 0.69
CA ALA A 367 -27.35 8.13 1.57
C ALA A 367 -26.05 7.29 1.59
N GLN A 368 -26.13 6.01 1.21
CA GLN A 368 -24.98 5.09 1.14
C GLN A 368 -24.34 5.05 -0.26
N ALA A 369 -25.07 5.44 -1.32
CA ALA A 369 -24.62 5.39 -2.71
C ALA A 369 -23.77 6.60 -3.16
N THR A 370 -23.68 7.67 -2.36
CA THR A 370 -22.78 8.78 -2.68
C THR A 370 -21.33 8.32 -2.57
N THR A 371 -20.65 8.26 -3.73
CA THR A 371 -19.24 7.93 -4.01
C THR A 371 -18.87 6.45 -4.21
N ILE A 372 -19.34 5.85 -5.30
CA ILE A 372 -18.59 4.81 -6.01
C ILE A 372 -18.51 5.19 -7.50
N PRO A 373 -17.32 5.47 -8.07
CA PRO A 373 -17.19 5.69 -9.50
C PRO A 373 -17.19 4.35 -10.23
N PHE A 374 -18.26 4.03 -10.94
CA PHE A 374 -18.28 2.97 -11.95
C PHE A 374 -17.92 3.53 -13.34
N PRO A 375 -17.34 2.71 -14.24
CA PRO A 375 -16.96 3.14 -15.58
C PRO A 375 -18.20 3.58 -16.36
N THR A 376 -18.07 4.72 -17.05
CA THR A 376 -19.07 5.27 -17.97
C THR A 376 -19.56 4.17 -18.93
N ILE A 377 -20.86 3.86 -18.89
CA ILE A 377 -21.52 3.11 -19.97
C ILE A 377 -21.49 4.02 -21.20
N ALA A 378 -20.42 3.92 -21.99
CA ALA A 378 -20.32 4.58 -23.27
C ALA A 378 -21.33 3.95 -24.24
N ALA A 379 -22.03 4.81 -24.96
CA ALA A 379 -23.14 4.52 -25.85
C ALA A 379 -22.91 3.31 -26.79
N LEU A 380 -23.85 2.37 -26.75
CA LEU A 380 -24.08 1.40 -27.80
C LEU A 380 -24.55 2.14 -29.07
N THR A 381 -23.61 2.53 -29.92
CA THR A 381 -23.86 2.67 -31.36
C THR A 381 -23.06 1.59 -32.05
N HIS A 382 -23.72 0.54 -32.53
CA HIS A 382 -23.18 -0.35 -33.56
C HIS A 382 -24.09 -0.28 -34.79
N PRO A 383 -23.53 -0.35 -36.00
CA PRO A 383 -24.26 -0.21 -37.24
C PRO A 383 -25.06 -1.48 -37.53
N ASP A 384 -26.23 -1.27 -38.12
CA ASP A 384 -27.20 -2.28 -38.53
C ASP A 384 -26.61 -3.29 -39.53
N PRO A 385 -26.52 -4.59 -39.20
CA PRO A 385 -26.13 -5.62 -40.14
C PRO A 385 -27.40 -6.21 -40.78
N ARG A 386 -28.17 -5.39 -41.49
CA ARG A 386 -29.24 -5.79 -42.44
C ARG A 386 -29.85 -4.57 -43.16
N SER A 387 -29.04 -3.91 -43.98
CA SER A 387 -29.51 -3.26 -45.20
C SER A 387 -28.54 -3.60 -46.34
N GLU A 388 -29.10 -3.68 -47.55
CA GLU A 388 -28.66 -4.40 -48.76
C GLU A 388 -27.20 -4.22 -49.23
#